data_AF-A0A6A5HM03-F1
#
_entry.id   AF-A0A6A5HM03-F1
#
_cell.length_a   1.000
_cell.length_b   1.000
_cell.length_c   1.000
_cell.angle_alpha   90.00
_cell.angle_beta   90.00
_cell.angle_gamma   90.00
#
_symmetry.space_group_name_H-M   'P 1'
#
loop_
_entity.id
_entity.type
_entity.pdbx_description
1 polymer ?
#
loop_
_entity_poly.entity_id
_entity_poly.type
_entity_poly.pdbx_seq_one_letter_code
_entity_poly.pdbx_strand_id
1 'polypeptide(L)'
;MSQKGPSNCGSTITRRMMARKSTIGEVLDRSTLDYHNIQIVEFLQKVMQMLDEPDKISKLCQEVGQKHAKYRRSKGMKIDYWDKLGEAITETIREYQGWKIHRESLRAATVLVSYVVDQLRFASSRDF
;
A
#
# COMPACT_ATOMS: atom_id res chain seq x y z
N MET A 1 -3.18 17.93 -23.81
CA MET A 1 -2.27 16.88 -23.30
C MET A 1 -2.36 16.88 -21.78
N SER A 2 -2.99 15.87 -21.18
CA SER A 2 -3.24 15.85 -19.71
C SER A 2 -2.03 15.26 -19.00
N GLN A 3 -1.36 16.08 -18.17
CA GLN A 3 -0.38 15.65 -17.19
C GLN A 3 -1.04 14.74 -16.15
N LYS A 4 -1.14 13.44 -16.42
CA LYS A 4 -1.47 12.42 -15.41
C LYS A 4 -0.16 11.79 -14.92
N GLY A 5 0.57 12.56 -14.13
CA GLY A 5 1.74 12.08 -13.41
C GLY A 5 1.39 11.23 -12.17
N PRO A 6 2.39 10.89 -11.33
CA PRO A 6 2.28 10.09 -10.10
C PRO A 6 1.23 10.57 -9.08
N SER A 7 0.76 11.82 -9.20
CA SER A 7 -0.24 12.45 -8.33
C SER A 7 -1.61 11.76 -8.32
N ASN A 8 -1.90 10.85 -9.25
CA ASN A 8 -3.16 10.10 -9.31
C ASN A 8 -3.06 8.64 -8.79
N CYS A 9 -1.86 8.12 -8.53
CA CYS A 9 -1.71 6.71 -8.15
C CYS A 9 -2.22 6.46 -6.72
N GLY A 10 -1.85 7.32 -5.77
CA GLY A 10 -2.31 7.22 -4.39
C GLY A 10 -3.82 7.30 -4.25
N SER A 11 -4.44 8.30 -4.88
CA SER A 11 -5.91 8.45 -4.88
C SER A 11 -6.63 7.28 -5.55
N THR A 12 -6.03 6.68 -6.59
CA THR A 12 -6.57 5.48 -7.23
C THR A 12 -6.50 4.27 -6.29
N ILE A 13 -5.36 4.05 -5.63
CA ILE A 13 -5.17 2.96 -4.66
C ILE A 13 -6.20 3.09 -3.53
N THR A 14 -6.27 4.26 -2.90
CA THR A 14 -7.21 4.52 -1.81
C THR A 14 -8.65 4.36 -2.25
N ARG A 15 -9.02 4.87 -3.43
CA ARG A 15 -10.37 4.68 -3.99
C ARG A 15 -10.70 3.20 -4.18
N ARG A 16 -9.77 2.38 -4.69
CA ARG A 16 -9.99 0.94 -4.84
C ARG A 16 -10.16 0.25 -3.49
N MET A 17 -9.39 0.63 -2.48
CA MET A 17 -9.59 0.11 -1.12
C MET A 17 -10.99 0.43 -0.59
N MET A 18 -11.46 1.67 -0.78
CA MET A 18 -12.77 2.12 -0.33
C MET A 18 -13.94 1.51 -1.12
N ALA A 19 -13.73 1.17 -2.39
CA ALA A 19 -14.74 0.54 -3.24
C ALA A 19 -14.99 -0.94 -2.88
N ARG A 20 -14.04 -1.60 -2.19
CA ARG A 20 -14.22 -2.97 -1.71
C ARG A 20 -15.25 -2.97 -0.59
N LYS A 21 -16.34 -3.74 -0.74
CA LYS A 21 -17.42 -3.92 0.26
C LYS A 21 -16.85 -4.38 1.61
N SER A 22 -16.42 -3.43 2.41
CA SER A 22 -15.68 -3.66 3.63
C SER A 22 -15.82 -2.48 4.57
N THR A 23 -15.60 -2.72 5.85
CA THR A 23 -15.58 -1.73 6.92
C THR A 23 -14.30 -0.86 6.90
N ILE A 24 -13.52 -0.88 5.80
CA ILE A 24 -12.30 -0.04 5.66
C ILE A 24 -12.64 1.44 5.78
N GLY A 25 -13.76 1.88 5.22
CA GLY A 25 -14.15 3.28 5.25
C GLY A 25 -14.50 3.83 6.64
N GLU A 26 -14.70 2.96 7.63
CA GLU A 26 -14.88 3.34 9.04
C GLU A 26 -13.53 3.61 9.72
N VAL A 27 -12.45 3.02 9.20
CA VAL A 27 -11.09 3.16 9.73
C VAL A 27 -10.32 4.27 9.02
N LEU A 28 -10.46 4.30 7.69
CA LEU A 28 -9.85 5.27 6.80
C LEU A 28 -10.80 6.46 6.62
N ASP A 29 -10.74 7.38 7.59
CA ASP A 29 -11.58 8.57 7.60
C ASP A 29 -11.35 9.44 6.35
N ARG A 30 -12.44 9.97 5.79
CA ARG A 30 -12.44 10.88 4.65
C ARG A 30 -11.51 12.08 4.87
N SER A 31 -11.43 12.58 6.11
CA SER A 31 -10.55 13.69 6.47
C SER A 31 -9.05 13.38 6.30
N THR A 32 -8.68 12.09 6.28
CA THR A 32 -7.28 11.62 6.19
C THR A 32 -6.91 11.07 4.81
N LEU A 33 -7.86 11.00 3.87
CA LEU A 33 -7.63 10.35 2.58
C LEU A 33 -6.54 11.04 1.77
N ASP A 34 -6.53 12.36 1.70
CA ASP A 34 -5.51 13.10 0.94
C ASP A 34 -4.12 12.90 1.52
N TYR A 35 -4.02 12.84 2.85
CA TYR A 35 -2.77 12.47 3.53
C TYR A 35 -2.33 11.05 3.14
N HIS A 36 -3.23 10.07 3.21
CA HIS A 36 -2.90 8.69 2.83
C HIS A 36 -2.56 8.51 1.35
N ASN A 37 -3.21 9.27 0.46
CA ASN A 37 -2.90 9.28 -0.97
C ASN A 37 -1.42 9.63 -1.22
N ILE A 38 -0.92 10.64 -0.50
CA ILE A 38 0.49 11.06 -0.61
C ILE A 38 1.40 10.03 0.07
N GLN A 39 1.09 9.62 1.30
CA GLN A 39 1.93 8.72 2.08
C GLN A 39 2.13 7.35 1.41
N ILE A 40 1.11 6.80 0.75
CA ILE A 40 1.23 5.53 0.02
C ILE A 40 2.25 5.67 -1.11
N VAL A 41 2.21 6.77 -1.87
CA VAL A 41 3.14 6.99 -2.99
C VAL A 41 4.55 7.21 -2.47
N GLU A 42 4.74 8.05 -1.45
CA GLU A 42 6.05 8.29 -0.84
C GLU A 42 6.65 7.01 -0.25
N PHE A 43 5.83 6.18 0.40
CA PHE A 43 6.24 4.89 0.93
C PHE A 43 6.73 3.96 -0.18
N LEU A 44 5.96 3.80 -1.25
CA LEU A 44 6.35 2.96 -2.39
C LEU A 44 7.60 3.50 -3.10
N GLN A 45 7.75 4.82 -3.21
CA GLN A 45 8.96 5.44 -3.76
C GLN A 45 10.20 5.13 -2.91
N LYS A 46 10.09 5.23 -1.58
CA LYS A 46 11.18 4.84 -0.66
C LYS A 46 11.55 3.37 -0.81
N VAL A 47 10.56 2.49 -0.91
CA VAL A 47 10.78 1.06 -1.15
C VAL A 47 11.56 0.84 -2.46
N MET A 48 11.16 1.51 -3.54
CA MET A 48 11.85 1.41 -4.84
C MET A 48 13.29 1.96 -4.81
N GLN A 49 13.58 2.94 -3.97
CA GLN A 49 14.94 3.49 -3.81
C GLN A 49 15.88 2.60 -2.99
N MET A 50 15.34 1.60 -2.29
CA MET A 50 16.09 0.73 -1.37
C MET A 50 16.05 -0.75 -1.80
N LEU A 51 15.81 -1.05 -3.08
CA LEU A 51 15.64 -2.43 -3.56
C LEU A 51 16.85 -3.33 -3.29
N ASP A 52 18.05 -2.76 -3.22
CA ASP A 52 19.30 -3.47 -2.89
C ASP A 52 19.49 -3.68 -1.36
N GLU A 53 18.58 -3.14 -0.54
CA GLU A 53 18.67 -3.12 0.93
C GLU A 53 17.39 -3.72 1.57
N PRO A 54 17.11 -5.02 1.39
CA PRO A 54 15.86 -5.65 1.83
C PRO A 54 15.60 -5.52 3.34
N ASP A 55 16.64 -5.49 4.16
CA ASP A 55 16.51 -5.29 5.61
C ASP A 55 15.95 -3.90 5.96
N LYS A 56 16.33 -2.86 5.21
CA LYS A 56 15.78 -1.51 5.38
C LYS A 56 14.31 -1.45 4.95
N ILE A 57 13.96 -2.14 3.87
CA ILE A 57 12.55 -2.26 3.43
C ILE A 57 11.73 -2.97 4.51
N SER A 58 12.23 -4.10 5.04
CA SER A 58 11.56 -4.84 6.12
C SER A 58 11.33 -3.94 7.33
N LYS A 59 12.37 -3.24 7.81
CA LYS A 59 12.27 -2.32 8.95
C LYS A 59 11.24 -1.22 8.71
N LEU A 60 11.27 -0.58 7.54
CA LEU A 60 10.31 0.48 7.18
C LEU A 60 8.87 -0.07 7.19
N CYS A 61 8.64 -1.23 6.60
CA CYS A 61 7.31 -1.88 6.60
C CYS A 61 6.88 -2.23 8.02
N GLN A 62 7.79 -2.73 8.86
CA GLN A 62 7.48 -3.09 10.23
C GLN A 62 7.08 -1.88 11.08
N GLU A 63 7.80 -0.76 10.96
CA GLU A 63 7.46 0.49 11.64
C GLU A 63 6.07 1.01 11.24
N VAL A 64 5.73 0.94 9.95
CA VAL A 64 4.40 1.33 9.46
C VAL A 64 3.32 0.38 10.01
N GLY A 65 3.53 -0.93 9.94
CA GLY A 65 2.59 -1.93 10.45
C GLY A 65 2.33 -1.77 11.96
N GLN A 66 3.39 -1.57 12.75
CA GLN A 66 3.29 -1.32 14.20
C GLN A 66 2.52 -0.04 14.53
N LYS A 67 2.79 1.06 13.81
CA LYS A 67 2.04 2.33 13.97
C LYS A 67 0.54 2.15 13.72
N HIS A 68 0.16 1.17 12.89
CA HIS A 68 -1.21 0.86 12.56
C HIS A 68 -1.85 -0.19 13.50
N ALA A 69 -1.06 -1.02 14.19
CA ALA A 69 -1.56 -2.04 15.12
C ALA A 69 -2.48 -1.45 16.21
N LYS A 70 -2.15 -0.26 16.73
CA LYS A 70 -2.95 0.46 17.74
C LYS A 70 -4.38 0.80 17.27
N TYR A 71 -4.64 0.83 15.97
CA TYR A 71 -5.97 1.11 15.41
C TYR A 71 -6.87 -0.13 15.37
N ARG A 72 -6.35 -1.33 15.67
CA ARG A 72 -7.17 -2.55 15.77
C ARG A 72 -8.26 -2.42 16.81
N ARG A 73 -7.88 -2.04 18.04
CA ARG A 73 -8.83 -1.90 19.15
C ARG A 73 -9.60 -0.58 19.11
N SER A 74 -8.94 0.52 18.72
CA SER A 74 -9.53 1.86 18.77
C SER A 74 -10.41 2.23 17.57
N LYS A 75 -10.15 1.63 16.39
CA LYS A 75 -10.90 1.94 15.15
C LYS A 75 -11.39 0.70 14.42
N GLY A 76 -11.20 -0.51 14.95
CA GLY A 76 -11.64 -1.74 14.27
C GLY A 76 -10.79 -2.11 13.05
N MET A 77 -9.52 -1.69 12.99
CA MET A 77 -8.61 -2.08 11.91
C MET A 77 -8.42 -3.60 11.88
N LYS A 78 -8.74 -4.22 10.73
CA LYS A 78 -8.61 -5.66 10.52
C LYS A 78 -7.32 -5.99 9.76
N ILE A 79 -6.80 -7.19 10.00
CA ILE A 79 -5.57 -7.68 9.36
C ILE A 79 -5.74 -7.83 7.84
N ASP A 80 -6.91 -8.24 7.36
CA ASP A 80 -7.23 -8.42 5.93
C ASP A 80 -7.25 -7.11 5.14
N TYR A 81 -7.20 -5.94 5.81
CA TYR A 81 -7.12 -4.65 5.13
C TYR A 81 -5.76 -4.45 4.44
N TRP A 82 -4.70 -5.09 4.92
CA TRP A 82 -3.41 -5.09 4.25
C TRP A 82 -3.44 -5.88 2.95
N ASP A 83 -4.17 -7.00 2.92
CA ASP A 83 -4.36 -7.78 1.69
C ASP A 83 -5.11 -6.93 0.64
N LYS A 84 -6.15 -6.21 1.06
CA LYS A 84 -6.91 -5.26 0.21
C LYS A 84 -6.04 -4.10 -0.32
N LEU A 85 -5.08 -3.62 0.47
CA LEU A 85 -4.08 -2.66 0.01
C LEU A 85 -3.20 -3.26 -1.09
N GLY A 86 -2.71 -4.49 -0.89
CA GLY A 86 -1.91 -5.22 -1.88
C GLY A 86 -2.64 -5.43 -3.21
N GLU A 87 -3.91 -5.83 -3.15
CA GLU A 87 -4.78 -5.96 -4.32
C GLU A 87 -4.94 -4.63 -5.05
N ALA A 88 -5.25 -3.55 -4.31
CA ALA A 88 -5.42 -2.21 -4.88
C ALA A 88 -4.14 -1.68 -5.56
N ILE A 89 -2.96 -1.90 -4.95
CA ILE A 89 -1.67 -1.53 -5.55
C ILE A 89 -1.42 -2.36 -6.82
N THR A 90 -1.61 -3.67 -6.75
CA THR A 90 -1.38 -4.58 -7.88
C THR A 90 -2.25 -4.24 -9.08
N GLU A 91 -3.55 -3.95 -8.85
CA GLU A 91 -4.47 -3.46 -9.88
C GLU A 91 -3.99 -2.12 -10.47
N THR A 92 -3.43 -1.23 -9.65
CA THR A 92 -2.91 0.08 -10.12
C THR A 92 -1.73 -0.11 -11.05
N ILE A 93 -0.80 -0.99 -10.69
CA ILE A 93 0.38 -1.31 -11.49
C ILE A 93 -0.04 -1.93 -12.82
N ARG A 94 -0.99 -2.88 -12.81
CA ARG A 94 -1.47 -3.58 -14.02
C ARG A 94 -2.17 -2.66 -15.01
N GLU A 95 -2.87 -1.64 -14.54
CA GLU A 95 -3.54 -0.68 -15.42
C GLU A 95 -2.58 0.32 -16.06
N TYR A 96 -1.43 0.59 -15.44
CA TYR A 96 -0.43 1.50 -15.99
C TYR A 96 0.26 0.86 -17.21
N GLN A 97 -0.05 1.42 -18.38
CA GLN A 97 0.35 0.87 -19.69
C GLN A 97 1.88 0.69 -19.84
N GLY A 98 2.69 1.51 -19.15
CA GLY A 98 4.16 1.38 -19.19
C GLY A 98 4.69 0.04 -18.67
N TRP A 99 4.00 -0.62 -17.73
CA TRP A 99 4.40 -1.95 -17.23
C TRP A 99 3.99 -3.08 -18.17
N LYS A 100 2.96 -2.88 -19.01
CA LYS A 100 2.47 -3.92 -19.92
C LYS A 100 3.47 -4.26 -21.02
N ILE A 101 4.34 -3.32 -21.36
CA ILE A 101 5.40 -3.49 -22.36
C ILE A 101 6.52 -4.40 -21.81
N HIS A 102 6.70 -4.45 -20.48
CA HIS A 102 7.78 -5.18 -19.81
C HIS A 102 7.23 -6.19 -18.80
N ARG A 103 6.91 -7.40 -19.27
CA ARG A 103 6.35 -8.49 -18.44
C ARG A 103 7.16 -8.78 -17.18
N GLU A 104 8.48 -8.78 -17.29
CA GLU A 104 9.37 -9.02 -16.14
C GLU A 104 9.27 -7.92 -15.09
N SER A 105 9.16 -6.66 -15.50
CA SER A 105 8.93 -5.55 -14.56
C SER A 105 7.61 -5.73 -13.82
N LEU A 106 6.53 -6.11 -14.51
CA LEU A 106 5.23 -6.37 -13.88
C LEU A 106 5.31 -7.52 -12.87
N ARG A 107 6.04 -8.58 -13.20
CA ARG A 107 6.28 -9.71 -12.30
C ARG A 107 7.07 -9.29 -11.07
N ALA A 108 8.19 -8.57 -11.25
CA ALA A 108 9.00 -8.07 -10.17
C ALA A 108 8.22 -7.13 -9.23
N ALA A 109 7.42 -6.22 -9.78
CA ALA A 109 6.57 -5.34 -9.00
C ALA A 109 5.51 -6.11 -8.19
N THR A 110 4.93 -7.18 -8.75
CA THR A 110 3.96 -8.02 -8.02
C THR A 110 4.62 -8.75 -6.84
N VAL A 111 5.85 -9.25 -7.03
CA VAL A 111 6.64 -9.87 -5.96
C VAL A 111 6.96 -8.85 -4.87
N LEU A 112 7.41 -7.65 -5.26
CA LEU A 112 7.72 -6.57 -4.31
C LEU A 112 6.49 -6.15 -3.49
N VAL A 113 5.33 -5.98 -4.12
CA VAL A 113 4.08 -5.64 -3.42
C VAL A 113 3.70 -6.73 -2.43
N SER A 114 3.82 -8.01 -2.83
CA SER A 114 3.53 -9.14 -1.93
C SER A 114 4.44 -9.12 -0.70
N TYR A 115 5.75 -8.94 -0.91
CA TYR A 115 6.72 -8.82 0.17
C TYR A 115 6.40 -7.65 1.12
N VAL A 116 6.14 -6.46 0.58
CA VAL A 116 5.79 -5.27 1.37
C VAL A 116 4.54 -5.50 2.21
N VAL A 117 3.48 -6.06 1.63
CA VAL A 117 2.22 -6.33 2.31
C VAL A 117 2.41 -7.38 3.41
N ASP A 118 3.19 -8.42 3.17
CA ASP A 118 3.49 -9.44 4.17
C ASP A 118 4.22 -8.85 5.39
N GLN A 119 5.19 -7.97 5.16
CA GLN A 119 5.91 -7.30 6.25
C GLN A 119 5.02 -6.35 7.04
N LEU A 120 4.18 -5.55 6.37
CA LEU A 120 3.18 -4.66 7.00
C LEU A 120 2.21 -5.46 7.87
N ARG A 121 1.69 -6.56 7.31
CA ARG A 121 0.72 -7.44 7.95
C ARG A 121 1.33 -8.11 9.17
N PHE A 122 2.50 -8.73 9.03
CA PHE A 122 3.22 -9.39 10.11
C PHE A 122 3.50 -8.44 11.27
N ALA A 123 3.95 -7.22 11.00
CA ALA A 123 4.24 -6.27 12.05
C ALA A 123 2.98 -5.73 12.73
N SER A 124 1.91 -5.56 11.96
CA SER A 124 0.63 -5.12 12.52
C SER A 124 -0.02 -6.18 13.40
N SER A 125 0.19 -7.48 13.14
CA SER A 125 -0.43 -8.59 13.88
C SER A 125 0.14 -8.79 15.28
N ARG A 126 1.36 -8.30 15.54
CA ARG A 126 1.99 -8.38 16.86
C ARG A 126 1.28 -7.43 17.84
N ASP A 127 0.67 -8.00 18.87
CA ASP A 127 0.20 -7.22 20.02
C ASP A 127 1.45 -6.83 20.84
N PHE A 128 1.67 -5.53 21.02
CA PHE A 128 2.65 -4.97 21.95
C PHE A 128 1.93 -4.49 23.21
#